data_AF-J9GEN9-F1
#
_entry.id   AF-J9GEN9-F1
#
_cell.length_a   1.000
_cell.length_b   1.000
_cell.length_c   1.000
_cell.angle_alpha   90.00
_cell.angle_beta   90.00
_cell.angle_gamma   90.00
#
_symmetry.space_group_name_H-M   'P 1'
#
loop_
_entity.id
_entity.type
_entity.pdbx_description
1 polymer ?
#
loop_
_entity_poly.entity_id
_entity_poly.type
_entity_poly.pdbx_seq_one_letter_code
_entity_poly.pdbx_strand_id
1 'polypeptide(L)'
;MRERHKRDIVLKTDPVTNEKYWSSEVVTVYKPDEEDRLNAVLDILKGEKTAEEVRKKFNIATVNSVYTWIGKYVTQEKALSLEEQTDEDMARKSKDDQIRELQAQLKQARKEAELEKLRAKAYDTMINVAEETFNIPIRKKSGTKR
;
A
#
# COMPACT_ATOMS: atom_id res chain seq x y z
N MET A 1 3.60 4.17 -26.68
CA MET A 1 4.47 5.37 -26.77
C MET A 1 3.91 6.32 -27.82
N ARG A 2 3.86 7.64 -27.58
CA ARG A 2 3.37 8.63 -28.57
C ARG A 2 4.30 9.84 -28.66
N GLU A 3 4.94 10.03 -29.80
CA GLU A 3 5.73 11.21 -30.11
C GLU A 3 4.82 12.43 -30.28
N ARG A 4 5.18 13.56 -29.65
CA ARG A 4 4.54 14.85 -29.92
C ARG A 4 5.60 15.87 -30.30
N HIS A 5 5.23 16.72 -31.24
CA HIS A 5 6.07 17.79 -31.75
C HIS A 5 5.68 19.08 -31.03
N LYS A 6 6.63 19.73 -30.36
CA LYS A 6 6.47 21.07 -29.77
C LYS A 6 7.24 22.06 -30.63
N ARG A 7 6.64 23.23 -30.91
CA ARG A 7 7.37 24.34 -31.53
C ARG A 7 8.16 25.07 -30.44
N ASP A 8 9.45 25.19 -30.63
CA ASP A 8 10.34 25.97 -29.76
C ASP A 8 10.96 27.12 -30.55
N ILE A 9 11.26 28.23 -29.87
CA ILE A 9 11.76 29.45 -30.50
C ILE A 9 13.26 29.53 -30.22
N VAL A 10 14.08 29.32 -31.26
CA VAL A 10 15.55 29.29 -31.17
C VAL A 10 16.13 30.51 -31.87
N LEU A 11 17.04 31.20 -31.19
CA LEU A 11 17.78 32.33 -31.76
C LEU A 11 18.87 31.80 -32.68
N LYS A 12 18.73 32.02 -33.99
CA LYS A 12 19.73 31.68 -34.99
C LYS A 12 20.47 32.92 -35.46
N THR A 13 21.69 32.72 -35.92
CA THR A 13 22.50 33.76 -36.57
C THR A 13 22.68 33.34 -38.02
N ASP A 14 22.30 34.22 -38.95
CA ASP A 14 22.48 33.97 -40.37
C ASP A 14 23.99 33.96 -40.70
N PRO A 15 24.54 32.89 -41.30
CA PRO A 15 25.96 32.81 -41.60
C PRO A 15 26.44 33.84 -42.65
N VAL A 16 25.53 34.44 -43.40
CA VAL A 16 25.86 35.40 -44.48
C VAL A 16 25.74 36.84 -43.99
N THR A 17 24.68 37.18 -43.26
CA THR A 17 24.41 38.57 -42.82
C THR A 17 24.83 38.84 -41.38
N ASN A 18 25.17 37.80 -40.61
CA ASN A 18 25.45 37.86 -39.17
C ASN A 18 24.31 38.46 -38.33
N GLU A 19 23.10 38.54 -38.89
CA GLU A 19 21.92 39.03 -38.21
C GLU A 19 21.29 37.91 -37.38
N LYS A 20 20.81 38.26 -36.19
CA LYS A 20 20.15 37.34 -35.27
C LYS A 20 18.66 37.36 -35.52
N TYR A 21 18.06 36.19 -35.73
CA TYR A 21 16.63 36.05 -35.92
C TYR A 21 16.07 34.90 -35.09
N TRP A 22 14.80 35.03 -34.70
CA TRP A 22 14.07 33.98 -34.02
C TRP A 22 13.49 33.01 -35.06
N SER A 23 13.84 31.73 -34.94
CA SER A 23 13.32 30.66 -35.80
C SER A 23 12.50 29.68 -34.98
N SER A 24 11.34 29.28 -35.50
CA SER A 24 10.52 28.23 -34.90
C SER A 24 11.07 26.87 -35.34
N GLU A 25 11.71 26.15 -34.44
CA GLU A 25 12.09 24.75 -34.67
C GLU A 25 11.06 23.81 -34.07
N VAL A 26 10.82 22.69 -34.75
CA VAL A 26 9.96 21.64 -34.24
C VAL A 26 10.82 20.67 -33.45
N VAL A 27 10.71 20.72 -32.12
CA VAL A 27 11.40 19.80 -31.21
C VAL A 27 10.47 18.63 -30.90
N THR A 28 10.98 17.41 -31.03
CA THR A 28 10.26 16.21 -30.58
C THR A 28 10.31 16.15 -29.05
N VAL A 29 9.14 16.23 -28.41
CA VAL A 29 9.00 16.10 -26.96
C VAL A 29 8.37 14.76 -26.66
N TYR A 30 9.12 13.91 -25.97
CA TYR A 30 8.63 12.62 -25.52
C TYR A 30 7.67 12.80 -24.35
N LYS A 31 6.47 12.23 -24.47
CA LYS A 31 5.51 12.16 -23.37
C LYS A 31 5.51 10.73 -22.83
N PRO A 32 5.97 10.49 -21.58
CA PRO A 32 5.98 9.16 -20.98
C PRO A 32 4.56 8.58 -20.93
N ASP A 33 4.38 7.32 -21.33
CA ASP A 33 3.11 6.61 -21.17
C ASP A 33 2.88 6.23 -19.70
N GLU A 34 1.67 5.75 -19.39
CA GLU A 34 1.28 5.45 -18.00
C GLU A 34 2.13 4.34 -17.38
N GLU A 35 2.52 3.32 -18.16
CA GLU A 35 3.42 2.24 -17.75
C GLU A 35 4.85 2.74 -17.47
N ASP A 36 5.38 3.62 -18.32
CA ASP A 36 6.72 4.19 -18.13
C ASP A 36 6.80 5.04 -16.86
N ARG A 37 5.72 5.76 -16.55
CA ARG A 37 5.61 6.55 -15.31
C ARG A 37 5.50 5.65 -14.10
N LEU A 38 4.73 4.56 -14.19
CA LEU A 38 4.59 3.59 -13.11
C LEU A 38 5.94 2.92 -12.80
N ASN A 39 6.64 2.40 -13.80
CA ASN A 39 7.97 1.81 -13.64
C ASN A 39 8.96 2.80 -13.02
N ALA A 40 8.97 4.05 -13.48
CA ALA A 40 9.82 5.08 -12.92
C ALA A 40 9.51 5.39 -11.44
N VAL A 41 8.23 5.33 -11.05
CA VAL A 41 7.80 5.52 -9.65
C VAL A 41 8.18 4.33 -8.80
N LEU A 42 8.05 3.10 -9.31
CA LEU A 42 8.50 1.88 -8.62
C LEU A 42 10.00 1.91 -8.36
N ASP A 43 10.82 2.33 -9.32
CA ASP A 43 12.27 2.47 -9.14
C ASP A 43 12.62 3.50 -8.04
N ILE A 44 11.84 4.59 -7.93
CA ILE A 44 12.01 5.59 -6.87
C ILE A 44 11.61 5.01 -5.51
N LEU A 45 10.49 4.29 -5.41
CA LEU A 45 10.02 3.68 -4.17
C LEU A 45 10.96 2.58 -3.67
N LYS A 46 11.56 1.82 -4.58
CA LYS A 46 12.61 0.83 -4.27
C LYS A 46 13.94 1.47 -3.86
N GLY A 47 14.10 2.78 -4.04
CA GLY A 47 15.32 3.52 -3.73
C GLY A 47 16.44 3.36 -4.76
N GLU A 48 16.14 2.81 -5.95
CA GLU A 48 17.13 2.61 -7.02
C GLU A 48 17.43 3.92 -7.78
N LYS A 49 16.45 4.83 -7.84
CA LYS A 49 16.57 6.11 -8.56
C LYS A 49 16.03 7.28 -7.75
N THR A 50 16.65 8.44 -7.94
CA THR A 50 16.16 9.69 -7.35
C THR A 50 15.15 10.36 -8.28
N ALA A 51 14.17 11.09 -7.72
CA ALA A 51 13.18 11.84 -8.50
C ALA A 51 13.82 12.82 -9.52
N GLU A 52 15.02 13.33 -9.23
CA GLU A 52 15.77 14.17 -10.16
C GLU A 52 16.34 13.41 -11.37
N GLU A 53 16.76 12.16 -11.16
CA GLU A 53 17.26 11.30 -12.24
C GLU A 53 16.13 10.91 -13.19
N VAL A 54 14.95 10.63 -12.63
CA VAL A 54 13.73 10.40 -13.40
C VAL A 54 13.34 11.67 -14.17
N ARG A 55 13.42 12.86 -13.56
CA ARG A 55 13.21 14.14 -14.26
C ARG A 55 14.12 14.28 -15.47
N LYS A 56 15.42 14.04 -15.29
CA LYS A 56 16.42 14.14 -16.37
C LYS A 56 16.16 13.11 -17.46
N LYS A 57 15.89 11.85 -17.09
CA LYS A 57 15.64 10.75 -18.04
C LYS A 57 14.45 11.02 -18.96
N PHE A 58 13.36 11.57 -18.42
CA PHE A 58 12.14 11.84 -19.18
C PHE A 58 12.03 13.29 -19.67
N ASN A 59 13.09 14.09 -19.54
CA ASN A 59 13.13 15.50 -19.89
C ASN A 59 11.91 16.30 -19.38
N ILE A 60 11.54 16.06 -18.12
CA ILE A 60 10.37 16.68 -17.50
C ILE A 60 10.74 18.09 -17.03
N ALA A 61 9.89 19.07 -17.30
CA ALA A 61 10.15 20.46 -16.93
C ALA A 61 10.30 20.68 -15.41
N THR A 62 9.53 19.96 -14.60
CA THR A 62 9.46 20.18 -13.15
C THR A 62 9.51 18.87 -12.37
N VAL A 63 10.27 18.83 -11.27
CA VAL A 63 10.33 17.67 -10.36
C VAL A 63 8.95 17.35 -9.77
N ASN A 64 8.11 18.38 -9.53
CA ASN A 64 6.75 18.21 -9.02
C ASN A 64 5.90 17.25 -9.85
N SER A 65 6.11 17.17 -11.16
CA SER A 65 5.39 16.20 -12.01
C SER A 65 5.67 14.76 -11.60
N VAL A 66 6.90 14.45 -11.18
CA VAL A 66 7.29 13.13 -10.66
C VAL A 66 6.63 12.88 -9.30
N TYR A 67 6.61 13.87 -8.40
CA TYR A 67 5.90 13.75 -7.13
C TYR A 67 4.39 13.58 -7.29
N THR A 68 3.78 14.25 -8.28
CA THR A 68 2.36 14.03 -8.62
C THR A 68 2.12 12.60 -9.11
N TRP A 69 3.04 12.02 -9.87
CA TRP A 69 2.97 10.62 -10.26
C TRP A 69 3.05 9.70 -9.05
N ILE A 70 4.06 9.89 -8.19
CA ILE A 70 4.20 9.13 -6.93
C ILE A 70 2.91 9.21 -6.12
N GLY A 71 2.36 10.42 -5.91
CA GLY A 71 1.10 10.59 -5.19
C GLY A 71 -0.08 9.86 -5.84
N LYS A 72 -0.23 9.95 -7.17
CA LYS A 72 -1.28 9.25 -7.91
C LYS A 72 -1.14 7.74 -7.76
N TYR A 73 0.04 7.18 -8.03
CA TYR A 73 0.26 5.74 -8.05
C TYR A 73 0.31 5.13 -6.65
N VAL A 74 0.83 5.81 -5.63
CA VAL A 74 0.75 5.33 -4.24
C VAL A 74 -0.68 5.35 -3.72
N THR A 75 -1.48 6.36 -4.10
CA THR A 75 -2.90 6.42 -3.72
C THR A 75 -3.72 5.36 -4.48
N GLN A 76 -3.43 5.15 -5.76
CA GLN A 76 -4.06 4.11 -6.57
C GLN A 76 -3.63 2.71 -6.12
N GLU A 77 -2.35 2.47 -5.87
CA GLU A 77 -1.87 1.23 -5.27
C GLU A 77 -2.55 1.03 -3.93
N LYS A 78 -2.56 1.99 -3.00
CA LYS A 78 -3.24 1.79 -1.71
C LYS A 78 -4.76 1.55 -1.83
N ALA A 79 -5.40 2.06 -2.88
CA ALA A 79 -6.81 1.79 -3.18
C ALA A 79 -7.03 0.44 -3.91
N LEU A 80 -6.02 -0.06 -4.63
CA LEU A 80 -6.01 -1.36 -5.30
C LEU A 80 -5.37 -2.47 -4.43
N SER A 81 -4.64 -2.10 -3.39
CA SER A 81 -4.01 -2.91 -2.35
C SER A 81 -5.00 -3.06 -1.19
N LEU A 82 -6.20 -3.56 -1.50
CA LEU A 82 -6.68 -4.63 -0.63
C LEU A 82 -5.64 -5.73 -0.83
N GLU A 83 -4.77 -5.93 0.17
CA GLU A 83 -3.69 -6.93 0.12
C GLU A 83 -4.27 -8.31 -0.26
N GLU A 84 -4.36 -8.59 -1.56
CA GLU A 84 -4.28 -9.94 -2.06
C GLU A 84 -2.85 -10.35 -1.76
N GLN A 85 -2.67 -11.01 -0.61
CA GLN A 85 -1.49 -11.81 -0.36
C GLN A 85 -1.38 -12.78 -1.53
N THR A 86 -0.57 -12.44 -2.52
CA THR A 86 -0.32 -13.33 -3.65
C THR A 86 0.45 -14.53 -3.11
N ASP A 87 0.11 -15.72 -3.59
CA ASP A 87 0.76 -16.97 -3.16
C ASP A 87 2.29 -16.94 -3.35
N GLU A 88 2.80 -16.03 -4.20
CA GLU A 88 4.22 -15.80 -4.42
C GLU A 88 4.95 -15.16 -3.23
N ASP A 89 4.30 -14.29 -2.45
CA ASP A 89 4.90 -13.72 -1.22
C ASP A 89 4.98 -14.76 -0.10
N MET A 90 4.05 -15.71 -0.08
CA MET A 90 4.11 -16.87 0.81
C MET A 90 5.29 -17.79 0.47
N ALA A 91 5.68 -17.91 -0.81
CA ALA A 91 6.84 -18.70 -1.21
C ALA A 91 8.20 -18.05 -0.86
N ARG A 92 8.24 -16.73 -0.63
CA ARG A 92 9.49 -15.98 -0.34
C ARG A 92 9.85 -15.92 1.14
N LYS A 93 8.91 -16.16 2.06
CA LYS A 93 9.23 -16.26 3.50
C LYS A 93 9.89 -17.59 3.81
N SER A 94 10.99 -17.56 4.56
CA SER A 94 11.63 -18.79 5.05
C SER A 94 10.59 -19.62 5.82
N LYS A 95 10.62 -20.94 5.65
CA LYS A 95 9.69 -21.86 6.34
C LYS A 95 9.68 -21.63 7.86
N ASP A 96 10.80 -21.21 8.42
CA ASP A 96 10.95 -20.90 9.85
C ASP A 96 10.15 -19.68 10.28
N ASP A 97 10.06 -18.63 9.44
CA ASP A 97 9.29 -17.43 9.74
C ASP A 97 7.78 -17.72 9.70
N GLN A 98 7.36 -18.57 8.77
CA GLN A 98 5.97 -19.03 8.69
C GLN A 98 5.58 -19.85 9.93
N ILE A 99 6.45 -20.76 10.36
CA ILE A 99 6.24 -21.58 11.56
C ILE A 99 6.12 -20.67 12.79
N ARG A 100 6.99 -19.66 12.91
CA ARG A 100 6.95 -18.70 14.02
C ARG A 100 5.65 -17.90 14.06
N GLU A 101 5.20 -17.41 12.92
CA GLU A 101 3.95 -16.66 12.81
C GLU A 101 2.73 -17.53 13.16
N LEU A 102 2.65 -18.74 12.60
CA LEU A 102 1.58 -19.69 12.92
C LEU A 102 1.57 -20.07 14.41
N GLN A 103 2.74 -20.27 15.02
CA GLN A 103 2.85 -20.52 16.45
C GLN A 103 2.38 -19.33 17.29
N ALA A 104 2.67 -18.10 16.87
CA ALA A 104 2.20 -16.89 17.55
C ALA A 104 0.67 -16.79 17.50
N GLN A 105 0.07 -17.03 16.34
CA GLN A 105 -1.39 -17.04 16.18
C GLN A 105 -2.06 -18.13 17.03
N LEU A 106 -1.52 -19.35 17.03
CA LEU A 106 -2.02 -20.43 17.88
C LEU A 106 -1.93 -20.09 19.37
N LYS A 107 -0.85 -19.45 19.80
CA LYS A 107 -0.68 -19.02 21.20
C LYS A 107 -1.71 -17.97 21.58
N GLN A 108 -1.95 -16.99 20.71
CA GLN A 108 -2.95 -15.95 20.92
C GLN A 108 -4.36 -16.53 21.02
N ALA A 109 -4.75 -17.37 20.05
CA ALA A 109 -6.06 -18.03 20.04
C ALA A 109 -6.29 -18.89 21.29
N ARG A 110 -5.26 -19.61 21.77
CA ARG A 110 -5.35 -20.40 23.01
C ARG A 110 -5.56 -19.51 24.24
N LYS A 111 -4.86 -18.37 24.31
CA LYS A 111 -4.99 -17.42 25.41
C LYS A 111 -6.39 -16.81 25.47
N GLU A 112 -6.95 -16.46 24.32
CA GLU A 112 -8.33 -15.95 24.22
C GLU A 112 -9.36 -16.99 24.66
N ALA A 113 -9.20 -18.25 24.20
CA ALA A 113 -10.06 -19.35 24.62
C ALA A 113 -9.97 -19.64 26.12
N GLU A 114 -8.77 -19.52 26.72
CA GLU A 114 -8.58 -19.68 28.16
C GLU A 114 -9.26 -18.56 28.94
N LEU A 115 -9.11 -17.30 28.50
CA LEU A 115 -9.76 -16.15 29.11
C LEU A 115 -11.28 -16.30 29.08
N GLU A 116 -11.84 -16.73 27.95
CA GLU A 116 -13.30 -16.91 27.85
C GLU A 116 -13.80 -18.05 28.75
N LYS A 117 -13.05 -19.15 28.88
CA LYS A 117 -13.36 -20.21 29.85
C LYS A 117 -13.31 -19.71 31.29
N LEU A 118 -12.31 -18.90 31.64
CA LEU A 118 -12.20 -18.29 32.96
C LEU A 118 -13.36 -17.34 33.23
N ARG A 119 -13.74 -16.54 32.22
CA ARG A 119 -14.88 -15.62 32.29
C ARG A 119 -16.19 -16.38 32.52
N ALA A 120 -16.44 -17.45 31.78
CA ALA A 120 -17.61 -18.31 31.96
C ALA A 120 -17.65 -18.89 33.38
N LYS A 121 -16.52 -19.42 33.86
CA LYS A 121 -16.40 -19.95 35.23
C LYS A 121 -16.65 -18.88 36.29
N ALA A 122 -16.13 -17.66 36.09
CA ALA A 122 -16.36 -16.54 37.00
C ALA A 122 -17.84 -16.18 37.07
N TYR A 123 -18.54 -16.13 35.94
CA TYR A 123 -19.99 -15.90 35.91
C TYR A 123 -20.76 -17.01 36.62
N ASP A 124 -20.42 -18.27 36.39
CA ASP A 124 -21.04 -19.40 37.11
C ASP A 124 -20.85 -19.26 38.63
N THR A 125 -19.65 -18.89 39.09
CA THR A 125 -19.41 -18.67 40.53
C THR A 125 -20.19 -17.48 41.09
N MET A 126 -20.30 -16.39 40.33
CA MET A 126 -21.07 -15.22 40.73
C MET A 126 -22.57 -15.53 40.85
N ILE A 127 -23.10 -16.38 39.95
CA ILE A 127 -24.47 -16.87 40.03
C ILE A 127 -24.66 -17.68 41.32
N ASN A 128 -23.76 -18.62 41.63
CA ASN A 128 -23.86 -19.43 42.86
C ASN A 128 -23.89 -18.54 44.12
N VAL A 129 -22.97 -17.56 44.21
CA VAL A 129 -22.92 -16.63 45.35
C VAL A 129 -24.21 -15.81 45.47
N ALA A 130 -24.78 -15.36 44.35
CA ALA A 130 -26.03 -14.62 44.35
C ALA A 130 -27.23 -15.49 44.77
N GLU A 131 -27.32 -16.73 44.28
CA GLU A 131 -28.36 -17.68 44.69
C GLU A 131 -28.27 -17.98 46.20
N GLU A 132 -27.06 -18.17 46.74
CA GLU A 132 -26.83 -18.41 48.17
C GLU A 132 -27.19 -17.18 49.03
N THR A 133 -26.80 -15.98 48.60
CA THR A 133 -26.98 -14.74 49.39
C THR A 133 -28.44 -14.26 49.39
N PHE A 134 -29.09 -14.30 48.24
CA PHE A 134 -30.45 -13.76 48.07
C PHE A 134 -31.53 -14.84 48.11
N ASN A 135 -31.16 -16.13 48.09
CA ASN A 135 -32.07 -17.27 48.15
C ASN A 135 -33.13 -17.26 47.02
N ILE A 136 -32.78 -16.68 45.87
CA ILE A 136 -33.60 -16.61 44.66
C ILE A 136 -32.96 -17.52 43.60
N PRO A 137 -33.71 -18.47 42.99
CA PRO A 137 -33.18 -19.32 41.94
C PRO A 137 -33.02 -18.51 40.64
N ILE A 138 -31.78 -18.38 40.17
CA ILE A 138 -31.43 -17.68 38.92
C ILE A 138 -31.26 -18.70 37.79
N ARG A 139 -30.65 -19.85 38.08
CA ARG A 139 -30.45 -20.93 37.11
C ARG A 139 -31.70 -21.80 36.98
N LYS A 140 -32.04 -22.15 35.74
CA LYS A 140 -33.13 -23.11 35.47
C LYS A 140 -32.77 -24.48 36.07
N LYS A 141 -33.68 -25.03 36.89
CA LYS A 141 -33.52 -26.39 37.42
C LYS A 141 -33.58 -27.40 36.27
N SER A 142 -32.65 -28.35 36.24
CA SER A 142 -32.64 -29.44 35.26
C SER A 142 -33.78 -30.40 35.56
N GLY A 143 -34.95 -30.20 34.95
CA GLY A 143 -36.07 -31.12 35.10
C GLY A 143 -37.32 -30.70 34.34
N THR A 144 -37.59 -31.38 33.25
CA THR A 144 -38.98 -31.77 32.93
C THR A 144 -39.07 -33.25 33.28
N LYS A 145 -39.87 -33.59 34.29
CA LYS A 145 -40.22 -34.98 34.61
C LYS A 145 -40.97 -35.54 33.39
N ARG A 146 -40.44 -36.57 32.74
CA ARG A 146 -41.20 -37.41 31.80
C ARG A 146 -41.75 -38.60 32.56
#